data_AF-A0A9J7LNA3-F1
#
_entry.id   AF-A0A9J7LNA3-F1
#
_cell.length_a   1.000
_cell.length_b   1.000
_cell.length_c   1.000
_cell.angle_alpha   90.00
_cell.angle_beta   90.00
_cell.angle_gamma   90.00
#
_symmetry.space_group_name_H-M   'P 1'
#
loop_
_entity.id
_entity.type
_entity.pdbx_description
1 polymer ?
#
loop_
_entity_poly.entity_id
_entity_poly.type
_entity_poly.pdbx_seq_one_letter_code
_entity_poly.pdbx_strand_id
1 'polypeptide(L)'
;MPTSCCALNCTNRKDKGSRKKFFRIPAEPGRRAAWLRALKRSDFEQGKKNPTAAWTPRGHERVCSDHFISGNPSKDPADPDYVPSLFNLPTSASCNRSRNPVAKKDRYMRAAKRLRVSSENEAPPTSLNDEEMIADPPPESVETLRDPLPESVETLREQLTKVQEEKCKLEQFCESLQSEADNLREERDHLQEQIKKSSTSASNLTDAKCKLFTGIPTVALFMFVFRLVSDFIAPLKSMCQQDQILMTLMKLRLGLKNADLALRFSVSASTVSKVINRCIPILAVRLKFLIHWPSKETVKRNLPKKFRKKKILKL
;
A
#
# COMPACT_ATOMS: atom_id res chain seq x y z
N MET A 1 18.11 1.28 28.32
CA MET A 1 17.42 1.73 27.09
C MET A 1 16.24 0.82 26.79
N PRO A 2 15.06 1.34 26.43
CA PRO A 2 13.94 0.52 26.00
C PRO A 2 14.31 -0.25 24.73
N THR A 3 13.91 -1.52 24.68
CA THR A 3 14.16 -2.37 23.50
C THR A 3 13.14 -2.03 22.41
N SER A 4 13.58 -1.53 21.27
CA SER A 4 12.73 -1.22 20.11
C SER A 4 12.99 -2.16 18.94
N CYS A 5 11.98 -2.30 18.07
CA CYS A 5 12.12 -3.06 16.83
C CYS A 5 13.01 -2.28 15.84
N CYS A 6 13.94 -2.96 15.17
CA CYS A 6 14.82 -2.37 14.17
C CYS A 6 14.26 -2.45 12.74
N ALA A 7 13.12 -3.12 12.54
CA ALA A 7 12.45 -3.23 11.25
C ALA A 7 11.98 -1.87 10.72
N LEU A 8 12.05 -1.69 9.40
CA LEU A 8 11.60 -0.47 8.73
C LEU A 8 10.14 -0.16 9.06
N ASN A 9 9.86 1.10 9.39
CA ASN A 9 8.53 1.62 9.72
C ASN A 9 7.84 0.93 10.91
N CYS A 10 8.57 0.15 11.72
CA CYS A 10 8.04 -0.47 12.93
C CYS A 10 8.30 0.42 14.15
N THR A 11 7.25 0.85 14.83
CA THR A 11 7.33 1.66 16.06
C THR A 11 7.19 0.84 17.35
N ASN A 12 7.17 -0.50 17.24
CA ASN A 12 7.01 -1.40 18.37
C ASN A 12 8.19 -1.30 19.34
N ARG A 13 7.86 -1.17 20.63
CA ARG A 13 8.81 -1.12 21.75
C ARG A 13 8.37 -2.07 22.87
N LYS A 14 9.34 -2.53 23.67
CA LYS A 14 9.10 -3.42 24.80
C LYS A 14 8.57 -2.62 25.99
N ASP A 15 7.24 -2.57 26.12
CA ASP A 15 6.54 -1.95 27.24
C ASP A 15 6.01 -3.00 28.23
N LYS A 16 5.92 -2.65 29.53
CA LYS A 16 5.28 -3.51 30.54
C LYS A 16 3.79 -3.65 30.21
N GLY A 17 3.36 -4.83 29.78
CA GLY A 17 1.98 -5.12 29.36
C GLY A 17 1.83 -5.51 27.87
N SER A 18 2.86 -5.29 27.05
CA SER A 18 2.85 -5.75 25.65
C SER A 18 3.08 -7.26 25.57
N ARG A 19 2.18 -7.99 24.90
CA ARG A 19 2.35 -9.41 24.54
C ARG A 19 3.40 -9.64 23.43
N LYS A 20 4.01 -8.58 22.88
CA LYS A 20 4.98 -8.67 21.78
C LYS A 20 6.34 -9.16 22.28
N LYS A 21 6.91 -10.14 21.55
CA LYS A 21 8.25 -10.66 21.79
C LYS A 21 9.27 -9.93 20.91
N PHE A 22 10.50 -9.82 21.39
CA PHE A 22 11.59 -9.14 20.68
C PHE A 22 12.78 -10.09 20.54
N PHE A 23 13.11 -10.47 19.31
CA PHE A 23 14.12 -11.46 18.98
C PHE A 23 15.41 -10.79 18.54
N ARG A 24 16.56 -11.31 19.02
CA ARG A 24 17.88 -10.88 18.56
C ARG A 24 18.14 -11.44 17.16
N ILE A 25 18.79 -10.64 16.33
CA ILE A 25 19.25 -11.09 15.01
C ILE A 25 20.22 -12.28 15.21
N PRO A 26 20.02 -13.42 14.53
CA PRO A 26 20.88 -14.59 14.65
C PRO A 26 22.37 -14.28 14.42
N ALA A 27 23.23 -15.02 15.11
CA ALA A 27 24.69 -14.93 14.95
C ALA A 27 25.19 -15.77 13.76
N GLU A 28 24.49 -16.85 13.44
CA GLU A 28 24.79 -17.77 12.35
C GLU A 28 24.88 -17.01 11.00
N PRO A 29 26.01 -17.08 10.26
CA PRO A 29 26.26 -16.23 9.10
C PRO A 29 25.17 -16.29 8.01
N GLY A 30 24.72 -17.50 7.64
CA GLY A 30 23.70 -17.69 6.59
C GLY A 30 22.34 -17.12 6.99
N ARG A 31 21.86 -17.48 8.18
CA ARG A 31 20.59 -16.97 8.73
C ARG A 31 20.63 -15.47 8.99
N ARG A 32 21.76 -14.96 9.50
CA ARG A 32 21.99 -13.53 9.72
C ARG A 32 21.88 -12.77 8.42
N ALA A 33 22.58 -13.21 7.36
CA ALA A 33 22.52 -12.57 6.05
C ALA A 33 21.08 -12.53 5.50
N ALA A 34 20.32 -13.61 5.69
CA ALA A 34 18.92 -13.67 5.25
C ALA A 34 18.01 -12.69 6.01
N TRP A 35 18.19 -12.55 7.34
CA TRP A 35 17.47 -11.55 8.14
C TRP A 35 17.83 -10.12 7.75
N LEU A 36 19.11 -9.82 7.52
CA LEU A 36 19.56 -8.50 7.11
C LEU A 36 19.00 -8.12 5.74
N ARG A 37 18.99 -9.07 4.80
CA ARG A 37 18.39 -8.89 3.47
C ARG A 37 16.90 -8.60 3.56
N ALA A 38 16.18 -9.27 4.46
CA ALA A 38 14.75 -9.07 4.65
C ALA A 38 14.40 -7.70 5.25
N LEU A 39 15.24 -7.19 6.16
CA LEU A 39 15.04 -5.88 6.80
C LEU A 39 15.23 -4.68 5.86
N LYS A 40 15.88 -4.86 4.69
CA LYS A 40 16.04 -3.87 3.59
C LYS A 40 16.42 -2.43 4.02
N ARG A 41 17.16 -2.24 5.12
CA ARG A 41 17.59 -0.90 5.56
C ARG A 41 18.69 -0.35 4.65
N SER A 42 18.31 0.53 3.71
CA SER A 42 19.24 1.32 2.87
C SER A 42 19.29 2.79 3.30
N ASP A 43 18.29 3.20 4.06
CA ASP A 43 17.93 4.55 4.51
C ASP A 43 18.77 5.08 5.70
N PHE A 44 20.00 4.57 5.86
CA PHE A 44 21.04 5.25 6.64
C PHE A 44 22.06 6.01 5.76
N GLU A 45 21.95 5.92 4.44
CA GLU A 45 22.81 6.64 3.50
C GLU A 45 22.51 8.16 3.45
N GLN A 46 21.29 8.60 3.74
CA GLN A 46 20.89 10.01 3.63
C GLN A 46 21.11 10.84 4.91
N GLY A 47 22.15 10.54 5.69
CA GLY A 47 22.38 11.26 6.95
C GLY A 47 23.76 11.16 7.58
N LYS A 48 24.78 10.64 6.89
CA LYS A 48 26.15 10.61 7.41
C LYS A 48 27.15 11.15 6.39
N LYS A 49 28.14 11.89 6.87
CA LYS A 49 29.28 12.44 6.12
C LYS A 49 30.24 11.37 5.54
N ASN A 50 29.86 10.08 5.48
CA ASN A 50 30.66 8.99 4.95
C ASN A 50 29.77 7.95 4.23
N PRO A 51 29.85 7.80 2.88
CA PRO A 51 28.95 6.95 2.09
C PRO A 51 29.24 5.44 2.10
N THR A 52 30.16 4.90 2.92
CA THR A 52 30.70 3.53 2.74
C THR A 52 30.45 2.56 3.89
N ALA A 53 29.46 2.79 4.75
CA ALA A 53 29.13 1.84 5.82
C ALA A 53 27.72 1.28 5.66
N ALA A 54 27.60 0.15 4.96
CA ALA A 54 26.41 -0.68 4.98
C ALA A 54 26.00 -0.93 6.45
N TRP A 55 24.74 -0.64 6.78
CA TRP A 55 24.23 -0.78 8.15
C TRP A 55 24.47 -2.20 8.65
N THR A 56 25.28 -2.34 9.71
CA THR A 56 25.60 -3.64 10.33
C THR A 56 25.15 -3.63 11.78
N PRO A 57 24.18 -4.49 12.18
CA PRO A 57 23.70 -4.51 13.54
C PRO A 57 24.78 -5.03 14.52
N ARG A 58 25.01 -4.28 15.60
CA ARG A 58 26.09 -4.47 16.60
C ARG A 58 25.69 -5.42 17.75
N GLY A 59 24.50 -6.02 17.70
CA GLY A 59 24.04 -7.07 18.62
C GLY A 59 22.91 -6.64 19.56
N HIS A 60 22.58 -5.36 19.65
CA HIS A 60 21.47 -4.84 20.47
C HIS A 60 20.15 -4.72 19.69
N GLU A 61 20.20 -4.88 18.38
CA GLU A 61 19.06 -4.77 17.49
C GLU A 61 18.11 -5.94 17.68
N ARG A 62 16.81 -5.66 17.67
CA ARG A 62 15.75 -6.65 17.86
C ARG A 62 14.69 -6.52 16.78
N VAL A 63 14.10 -7.64 16.41
CA VAL A 63 12.92 -7.70 15.53
C VAL A 63 11.74 -8.20 16.37
N CYS A 64 10.60 -7.52 16.30
CA CYS A 64 9.42 -7.91 17.07
C CYS A 64 8.67 -9.09 16.44
N SER A 65 7.80 -9.74 17.21
CA SER A 65 7.00 -10.89 16.80
C SER A 65 6.13 -10.64 15.57
N ASP A 66 5.65 -9.41 15.35
CA ASP A 66 4.73 -9.07 14.26
C ASP A 66 5.33 -9.31 12.85
N HIS A 67 6.66 -9.48 12.75
CA HIS A 67 7.33 -9.75 11.48
C HIS A 67 7.39 -11.25 11.10
N PHE A 68 6.83 -12.12 11.94
CA PHE A 68 6.75 -13.57 11.77
C PHE A 68 5.28 -14.00 11.76
N ILE A 69 4.96 -15.01 10.95
CA ILE A 69 3.60 -15.54 10.77
C ILE A 69 3.11 -16.18 12.08
N SER A 70 3.94 -17.00 12.72
CA SER A 70 3.63 -17.60 14.04
C SER A 70 4.01 -16.71 15.23
N GLY A 71 4.50 -15.49 14.98
CA GLY A 71 5.02 -14.62 16.01
C GLY A 71 6.38 -15.04 16.61
N ASN A 72 6.99 -16.13 16.14
CA ASN A 72 8.30 -16.61 16.59
C ASN A 72 9.17 -17.08 15.42
N PRO A 73 10.49 -16.84 15.44
CA PRO A 73 11.38 -17.27 14.38
C PRO A 73 11.67 -18.78 14.44
N SER A 74 11.52 -19.48 13.33
CA SER A 74 11.83 -20.92 13.23
C SER A 74 13.33 -21.17 12.99
N LYS A 75 13.85 -22.32 13.45
CA LYS A 75 15.22 -22.75 13.18
C LYS A 75 15.36 -23.52 11.86
N ASP A 76 14.26 -24.06 11.35
CA ASP A 76 14.24 -24.83 10.11
C ASP A 76 14.30 -23.89 8.89
N PRO A 77 15.31 -23.99 8.00
CA PRO A 77 15.39 -23.19 6.78
C PRO A 77 14.19 -23.32 5.84
N ALA A 78 13.45 -24.43 5.89
CA ALA A 78 12.26 -24.65 5.06
C ALA A 78 11.00 -23.98 5.63
N ASP A 79 11.00 -23.61 6.92
CA ASP A 79 9.87 -22.96 7.57
C ASP A 79 9.76 -21.49 7.11
N PRO A 80 8.56 -21.00 6.74
CA PRO A 80 8.39 -19.60 6.37
C PRO A 80 8.72 -18.58 7.47
N ASP A 81 8.75 -18.98 8.74
CA ASP A 81 9.18 -18.15 9.88
C ASP A 81 10.70 -18.17 10.12
N TYR A 82 11.49 -18.85 9.28
CA TYR A 82 12.96 -18.86 9.38
C TYR A 82 13.57 -17.45 9.31
N VAL A 83 12.94 -16.58 8.52
CA VAL A 83 13.30 -15.17 8.29
C VAL A 83 12.07 -14.27 8.50
N PRO A 84 12.24 -13.06 9.06
CA PRO A 84 11.15 -12.10 9.15
C PRO A 84 10.69 -11.75 7.73
N SER A 85 9.39 -11.82 7.47
CA SER A 85 8.85 -11.66 6.11
C SER A 85 7.64 -10.75 6.02
N LEU A 86 7.04 -10.37 7.17
CA LEU A 86 5.89 -9.48 7.20
C LEU A 86 6.38 -8.04 7.41
N PHE A 87 6.44 -7.27 6.34
CA PHE A 87 6.77 -5.84 6.40
C PHE A 87 5.74 -5.02 5.64
N ASN A 88 5.25 -3.94 6.26
CA ASN A 88 4.39 -2.96 5.61
C ASN A 88 5.25 -1.95 4.84
N LEU A 89 5.90 -2.39 3.77
CA LEU A 89 6.67 -1.52 2.88
C LEU A 89 5.80 -1.06 1.70
N PRO A 90 5.69 0.25 1.43
CA PRO A 90 5.14 0.72 0.16
C PRO A 90 6.14 0.33 -0.93
N THR A 91 5.84 -0.72 -1.69
CA THR A 91 6.70 -1.17 -2.80
C THR A 91 6.11 -0.71 -4.13
N SER A 92 6.98 -0.17 -4.98
CA SER A 92 6.72 0.06 -6.39
C SER A 92 6.34 -1.26 -7.09
N ALA A 93 5.48 -1.14 -8.09
CA ALA A 93 4.62 -2.17 -8.67
C ALA A 93 5.28 -3.37 -9.39
N SER A 94 6.44 -3.89 -8.96
CA SER A 94 7.15 -4.97 -9.70
C SER A 94 7.53 -6.23 -8.91
N CYS A 95 7.29 -6.31 -7.60
CA CYS A 95 7.52 -7.55 -6.84
C CYS A 95 6.29 -8.07 -6.08
N ASN A 96 5.11 -7.98 -6.69
CA ASN A 96 3.89 -8.63 -6.20
C ASN A 96 3.86 -10.12 -6.59
N ARG A 97 4.93 -10.87 -6.25
CA ARG A 97 4.76 -12.31 -6.07
C ARG A 97 3.98 -12.47 -4.77
N SER A 98 2.66 -12.56 -4.92
CA SER A 98 1.70 -13.10 -3.98
C SER A 98 2.37 -14.03 -2.97
N ARG A 99 2.13 -13.76 -1.69
CA ARG A 99 1.97 -14.83 -0.71
C ARG A 99 1.13 -14.29 0.42
N ASN A 100 -0.13 -14.73 0.45
CA ASN A 100 -0.85 -14.87 1.71
C ASN A 100 0.08 -15.64 2.67
N PRO A 101 0.60 -15.01 3.73
CA PRO A 101 1.61 -15.63 4.59
C PRO A 101 1.10 -16.89 5.28
N VAL A 102 -0.21 -16.95 5.53
CA VAL A 102 -0.92 -18.11 6.10
C VAL A 102 -0.82 -19.31 5.14
N ALA A 103 -1.15 -19.12 3.86
CA ALA A 103 -1.08 -20.17 2.86
C ALA A 103 0.34 -20.75 2.67
N LYS A 104 1.39 -19.93 2.89
CA LYS A 104 2.79 -20.38 2.87
C LYS A 104 3.10 -21.31 4.05
N LYS A 105 2.56 -21.01 5.24
CA LYS A 105 2.67 -21.88 6.42
C LYS A 105 1.91 -23.19 6.23
N ASP A 106 0.71 -23.14 5.68
CA ASP A 106 -0.08 -24.35 5.41
C ASP A 106 0.60 -25.31 4.43
N ARG A 107 1.29 -24.76 3.42
CA ARG A 107 2.06 -25.57 2.47
C ARG A 107 3.23 -26.27 3.16
N TYR A 108 3.96 -25.57 4.03
CA TYR A 108 5.03 -26.16 4.83
C TYR A 108 4.49 -27.27 5.75
N MET A 109 3.38 -27.03 6.47
CA MET A 109 2.75 -28.02 7.36
C MET A 109 2.32 -29.29 6.61
N ARG A 110 1.78 -29.15 5.39
CA ARG A 110 1.43 -30.28 4.52
C ARG A 110 2.65 -31.07 4.05
N ALA A 111 3.74 -30.39 3.68
CA ALA A 111 5.00 -31.04 3.30
C ALA A 111 5.62 -31.80 4.48
N ALA A 112 5.64 -31.20 5.68
CA ALA A 112 6.11 -31.84 6.90
C ALA A 112 5.28 -33.09 7.27
N LYS A 113 3.95 -33.05 7.06
CA LYS A 113 3.08 -34.23 7.26
C LYS A 113 3.42 -35.37 6.30
N ARG A 114 3.68 -35.06 5.02
CA ARG A 114 4.08 -36.08 4.02
C ARG A 114 5.39 -36.78 4.40
N LEU A 115 6.37 -36.03 4.89
CA LEU A 115 7.67 -36.58 5.33
C LEU A 115 7.55 -37.51 6.55
N ARG A 116 6.61 -37.24 7.46
CA ARG A 116 6.32 -38.12 8.61
C ARG A 116 5.61 -39.41 8.20
N VAL A 117 4.66 -39.32 7.26
CA VAL A 117 3.95 -40.50 6.74
C VAL A 117 4.89 -41.41 5.94
N SER A 118 5.86 -40.86 5.21
CA SER A 118 6.86 -41.66 4.48
C SER A 118 7.88 -42.36 5.40
N SER A 119 8.09 -41.91 6.64
CA SER A 119 8.96 -42.62 7.60
C SER A 119 8.26 -43.73 8.38
N GLU A 120 6.92 -43.83 8.30
CA GLU A 120 6.13 -44.79 9.07
C GLU A 120 5.61 -45.98 8.23
N ASN A 121 5.69 -45.93 6.89
CA ASN A 121 5.14 -46.95 5.98
C ASN A 121 6.20 -47.61 5.06
N GLU A 122 7.28 -48.18 5.60
CA GLU A 122 8.07 -49.19 4.86
C GLU A 122 7.61 -50.61 5.23
N ALA A 123 6.73 -51.17 4.41
CA ALA A 123 6.55 -52.61 4.20
C ALA A 123 6.21 -52.85 2.71
N PRO A 124 6.66 -53.96 2.09
CA PRO A 124 6.95 -54.04 0.64
C PRO A 124 5.70 -54.27 -0.24
N PRO A 125 5.77 -53.94 -1.55
CA PRO A 125 4.61 -53.97 -2.44
C PRO A 125 4.41 -55.36 -3.06
N THR A 126 3.17 -55.86 -3.00
CA THR A 126 2.73 -57.02 -3.79
C THR A 126 2.02 -56.50 -5.05
N SER A 127 2.62 -56.80 -6.20
CA SER A 127 2.09 -56.69 -7.57
C SER A 127 1.09 -57.86 -7.82
N LEU A 128 0.10 -57.88 -8.72
CA LEU A 128 -0.08 -57.35 -10.08
C LEU A 128 -1.59 -57.24 -10.38
N ASN A 129 -1.89 -56.45 -11.41
CA ASN A 129 -3.16 -56.37 -12.14
C ASN A 129 -3.54 -57.71 -12.79
N ASP A 130 -4.80 -57.87 -13.22
CA ASP A 130 -5.12 -57.87 -14.65
C ASP A 130 -6.63 -57.78 -14.93
N GLU A 131 -6.91 -57.12 -16.06
CA GLU A 131 -8.21 -56.76 -16.62
C GLU A 131 -8.96 -57.95 -17.26
N GLU A 132 -10.25 -57.68 -17.51
CA GLU A 132 -11.27 -58.50 -18.14
C GLU A 132 -10.92 -59.06 -19.54
N MET A 133 -11.51 -60.21 -19.88
CA MET A 133 -11.86 -60.53 -21.28
C MET A 133 -13.17 -61.35 -21.32
N ILE A 134 -14.13 -60.84 -22.10
CA ILE A 134 -15.50 -61.32 -22.27
C ILE A 134 -15.55 -62.45 -23.32
N ALA A 135 -16.29 -63.53 -23.03
CA ALA A 135 -16.94 -64.39 -24.01
C ALA A 135 -18.16 -65.10 -23.36
N ASP A 136 -19.29 -65.10 -24.06
CA ASP A 136 -20.59 -65.73 -23.73
C ASP A 136 -21.05 -66.53 -24.97
N PRO A 137 -22.09 -67.40 -24.98
CA PRO A 137 -22.99 -67.98 -23.94
C PRO A 137 -23.19 -69.54 -24.20
N PRO A 138 -24.28 -70.31 -23.87
CA PRO A 138 -25.64 -70.03 -23.33
C PRO A 138 -26.19 -71.13 -22.34
N PRO A 139 -27.51 -71.29 -22.16
CA PRO A 139 -28.35 -70.64 -21.16
C PRO A 139 -28.84 -71.64 -20.09
N GLU A 140 -28.76 -71.30 -18.80
CA GLU A 140 -29.53 -72.01 -17.79
C GLU A 140 -30.41 -71.05 -17.01
N SER A 141 -31.68 -71.45 -17.00
CA SER A 141 -32.82 -70.92 -16.26
C SER A 141 -32.45 -70.39 -14.88
N VAL A 142 -32.75 -69.12 -14.62
CA VAL A 142 -32.98 -68.68 -13.25
C VAL A 142 -34.17 -67.75 -13.19
N GLU A 143 -35.06 -68.14 -12.30
CA GLU A 143 -36.34 -67.57 -11.97
C GLU A 143 -36.31 -66.06 -11.78
N THR A 144 -37.39 -65.45 -12.25
CA THR A 144 -37.94 -64.20 -11.73
C THR A 144 -37.86 -64.12 -10.21
N LEU A 145 -36.92 -63.33 -9.71
CA LEU A 145 -37.04 -62.63 -8.43
C LEU A 145 -37.05 -61.12 -8.73
N ARG A 146 -38.24 -60.61 -9.05
CA ARG A 146 -38.56 -59.21 -8.72
C ARG A 146 -38.90 -59.20 -7.25
N ASP A 147 -38.00 -58.64 -6.46
CA ASP A 147 -38.31 -58.18 -5.11
C ASP A 147 -37.59 -56.86 -4.83
N PRO A 148 -38.11 -56.04 -3.89
CA PRO A 148 -38.40 -54.64 -4.15
C PRO A 148 -37.31 -53.71 -3.60
N LEU A 149 -36.87 -52.72 -4.38
CA LEU A 149 -36.18 -51.55 -3.81
C LEU A 149 -36.77 -50.18 -4.22
N PRO A 150 -38.08 -49.90 -4.00
CA PRO A 150 -38.64 -48.56 -4.17
C PRO A 150 -38.16 -47.57 -3.09
N GLU A 151 -38.09 -47.99 -1.82
CA GLU A 151 -37.89 -47.07 -0.67
C GLU A 151 -36.56 -46.29 -0.72
N SER A 152 -35.47 -46.90 -1.19
CA SER A 152 -34.16 -46.21 -1.26
C SER A 152 -34.09 -45.17 -2.39
N VAL A 153 -34.82 -45.40 -3.49
CA VAL A 153 -34.84 -44.52 -4.66
C VAL A 153 -35.77 -43.33 -4.42
N GLU A 154 -36.91 -43.54 -3.76
CA GLU A 154 -37.81 -42.48 -3.30
C GLU A 154 -37.08 -41.52 -2.34
N THR A 155 -36.38 -42.07 -1.35
CA THR A 155 -35.64 -41.28 -0.34
C THR A 155 -34.53 -40.45 -1.00
N LEU A 156 -33.81 -41.01 -1.97
CA LEU A 156 -32.78 -40.28 -2.73
C LEU A 156 -33.36 -39.19 -3.62
N ARG A 157 -34.54 -39.42 -4.24
CA ARG A 157 -35.23 -38.38 -5.01
C ARG A 157 -35.67 -37.22 -4.13
N GLU A 158 -36.17 -37.51 -2.93
CA GLU A 158 -36.60 -36.49 -1.96
C GLU A 158 -35.40 -35.70 -1.38
N GLN A 159 -34.25 -36.34 -1.21
CA GLN A 159 -33.00 -35.62 -0.90
C GLN A 159 -32.52 -34.76 -2.08
N LEU A 160 -32.62 -35.27 -3.31
CA LEU A 160 -32.24 -34.53 -4.50
C LEU A 160 -33.10 -33.27 -4.70
N THR A 161 -34.42 -33.38 -4.53
CA THR A 161 -35.34 -32.22 -4.61
C THR A 161 -35.00 -31.18 -3.55
N LYS A 162 -34.72 -31.61 -2.31
CA LYS A 162 -34.34 -30.71 -1.21
C LYS A 162 -33.02 -29.98 -1.50
N VAL A 163 -32.02 -30.68 -2.04
CA VAL A 163 -30.76 -30.06 -2.48
C VAL A 163 -30.98 -29.11 -3.65
N GLN A 164 -31.88 -29.45 -4.58
CA GLN A 164 -32.25 -28.58 -5.71
C GLN A 164 -32.90 -27.28 -5.21
N GLU A 165 -33.79 -27.35 -4.22
CA GLU A 165 -34.42 -26.19 -3.61
C GLU A 165 -33.41 -25.31 -2.85
N GLU A 166 -32.51 -25.91 -2.08
CA GLU A 166 -31.45 -25.18 -1.39
C GLU A 166 -30.50 -24.50 -2.38
N LYS A 167 -30.16 -25.18 -3.48
CA LYS A 167 -29.39 -24.59 -4.59
C LYS A 167 -30.12 -23.40 -5.20
N CYS A 168 -31.42 -23.52 -5.49
CA CYS A 168 -32.22 -22.43 -6.06
C CYS A 168 -32.28 -21.22 -5.12
N LYS A 169 -32.48 -21.44 -3.81
CA LYS A 169 -32.47 -20.39 -2.79
C LYS A 169 -31.09 -19.71 -2.70
N LEU A 170 -30.02 -20.49 -2.79
CA LEU A 170 -28.66 -19.97 -2.75
C LEU A 170 -28.32 -19.15 -4.01
N GLU A 171 -28.74 -19.60 -5.19
CA GLU A 171 -28.57 -18.86 -6.45
C GLU A 171 -29.29 -17.50 -6.40
N GLN A 172 -30.54 -17.45 -5.94
CA GLN A 172 -31.28 -16.20 -5.74
C GLN A 172 -30.59 -15.27 -4.73
N PHE A 173 -30.04 -15.83 -3.65
CA PHE A 173 -29.29 -15.04 -2.68
C PHE A 173 -27.98 -14.48 -3.26
N CYS A 174 -27.26 -15.28 -4.05
CA CYS A 174 -26.06 -14.84 -4.76
C CYS A 174 -26.37 -13.72 -5.76
N GLU A 175 -27.44 -13.82 -6.54
CA GLU A 175 -27.87 -12.77 -7.47
C GLU A 175 -28.23 -11.47 -6.74
N SER A 176 -28.94 -11.57 -5.62
CA SER A 176 -29.28 -10.42 -4.77
C SER A 176 -28.01 -9.72 -4.24
N LEU A 177 -27.07 -10.49 -3.68
CA LEU A 177 -25.79 -9.95 -3.21
C LEU A 177 -24.95 -9.34 -4.34
N GLN A 178 -24.99 -9.94 -5.53
CA GLN A 178 -24.29 -9.42 -6.71
C GLN A 178 -24.85 -8.05 -7.11
N SER A 179 -26.17 -7.92 -7.17
CA SER A 179 -26.87 -6.67 -7.46
C SER A 179 -26.55 -5.58 -6.43
N GLU A 180 -26.56 -5.92 -5.13
CA GLU A 180 -26.17 -4.97 -4.08
C GLU A 180 -24.70 -4.54 -4.21
N ALA A 181 -23.80 -5.48 -4.54
CA ALA A 181 -22.39 -5.18 -4.75
C ALA A 181 -22.17 -4.24 -5.95
N ASP A 182 -22.95 -4.39 -7.02
CA ASP A 182 -22.89 -3.52 -8.19
C ASP A 182 -23.45 -2.12 -7.87
N ASN A 183 -24.60 -2.02 -7.20
CA ASN A 183 -25.16 -0.75 -6.75
C ASN A 183 -24.18 0.02 -5.83
N LEU A 184 -23.57 -0.66 -4.86
CA LEU A 184 -22.58 -0.06 -3.97
C LEU A 184 -21.32 0.41 -4.71
N ARG A 185 -20.93 -0.28 -5.79
CA ARG A 185 -19.80 0.16 -6.64
C ARG A 185 -20.16 1.43 -7.41
N GLU A 186 -21.36 1.51 -7.97
CA GLU A 186 -21.84 2.70 -8.66
C GLU A 186 -21.94 3.90 -7.72
N GLU A 187 -22.51 3.72 -6.52
CA GLU A 187 -22.56 4.77 -5.49
C GLU A 187 -21.17 5.25 -5.08
N ARG A 188 -20.23 4.31 -4.86
CA ARG A 188 -18.84 4.64 -4.55
C ARG A 188 -18.22 5.49 -5.67
N ASP A 189 -18.41 5.09 -6.91
CA ASP A 189 -17.82 5.77 -8.06
C ASP A 189 -18.41 7.18 -8.21
N HIS A 190 -19.72 7.33 -8.01
CA HIS A 190 -20.40 8.62 -7.97
C HIS A 190 -19.86 9.53 -6.85
N LEU A 191 -19.77 9.03 -5.62
CA LEU A 191 -19.25 9.79 -4.48
C LEU A 191 -17.78 10.17 -4.67
N GLN A 192 -16.96 9.29 -5.23
CA GLN A 192 -15.57 9.60 -5.57
C GLN A 192 -15.48 10.72 -6.60
N GLU A 193 -16.37 10.73 -7.60
CA GLU A 193 -16.43 11.81 -8.58
C GLU A 193 -16.85 13.15 -7.95
N GLN A 194 -17.83 13.14 -7.05
CA GLN A 194 -18.24 14.35 -6.31
C GLN A 194 -17.12 14.90 -5.43
N ILE A 195 -16.38 14.04 -4.72
CA ILE A 195 -15.20 14.44 -3.94
C ILE A 195 -14.13 15.02 -4.87
N LYS A 196 -13.88 14.41 -6.03
CA LYS A 196 -12.90 14.90 -6.99
C LYS A 196 -13.26 16.28 -7.54
N LYS A 197 -14.54 16.54 -7.82
CA LYS A 197 -15.03 17.83 -8.31
C LYS A 197 -14.95 18.93 -7.25
N SER A 198 -15.21 18.61 -5.98
CA SER A 198 -15.19 19.55 -4.86
C SER A 198 -13.80 19.78 -4.24
N SER A 199 -12.88 18.82 -4.39
CA SER A 199 -11.54 18.89 -3.79
C SER A 199 -10.64 19.93 -4.48
N THR A 200 -10.00 20.77 -3.67
CA THR A 200 -8.94 21.68 -4.15
C THR A 200 -7.62 20.93 -4.13
N SER A 201 -7.27 20.29 -5.25
CA SER A 201 -5.98 19.61 -5.44
C SER A 201 -5.38 19.95 -6.81
N ALA A 202 -4.05 19.99 -6.85
CA ALA A 202 -3.26 20.17 -8.05
C ALA A 202 -3.51 19.09 -9.10
N SER A 203 -3.85 17.87 -8.66
CA SER A 203 -4.21 16.75 -9.54
C SER A 203 -5.49 16.99 -10.36
N ASN A 204 -6.37 17.88 -9.88
CA ASN A 204 -7.67 18.20 -10.50
C ASN A 204 -7.70 19.61 -11.11
N LEU A 205 -6.54 20.21 -11.34
CA LEU A 205 -6.45 21.52 -11.99
C LEU A 205 -6.83 21.44 -13.46
N THR A 206 -7.73 22.33 -13.87
CA THR A 206 -7.92 22.72 -15.27
C THR A 206 -7.17 24.02 -15.53
N ASP A 207 -6.91 24.39 -16.79
CA ASP A 207 -6.26 25.66 -17.12
C ASP A 207 -7.02 26.87 -16.54
N ALA A 208 -8.36 26.83 -16.58
CA ALA A 208 -9.21 27.85 -15.98
C ALA A 208 -9.02 27.95 -14.46
N LYS A 209 -9.04 26.81 -13.74
CA LYS A 209 -8.79 26.78 -12.29
C LYS A 209 -7.37 27.22 -11.97
N CYS A 210 -6.38 26.80 -12.76
CA CYS A 210 -4.97 27.15 -12.59
C CYS A 210 -4.76 28.66 -12.68
N LYS A 211 -5.30 29.29 -13.74
CA LYS A 211 -5.25 30.74 -13.94
C LYS A 211 -5.96 31.50 -12.83
N LEU A 212 -7.14 31.02 -12.42
CA LEU A 212 -7.90 31.63 -11.33
C LEU A 212 -7.13 31.58 -10.00
N PHE A 213 -6.61 30.42 -9.64
CA PHE A 213 -5.98 30.17 -8.34
C PHE A 213 -4.56 30.70 -8.22
N THR A 214 -3.76 30.59 -9.27
CA THR A 214 -2.32 30.88 -9.21
C THR A 214 -1.91 32.10 -10.05
N GLY A 215 -2.76 32.52 -11.00
CA GLY A 215 -2.40 33.50 -12.03
C GLY A 215 -1.59 32.90 -13.19
N ILE A 216 -1.13 31.66 -13.09
CA ILE A 216 -0.40 30.96 -14.15
C ILE A 216 -1.42 30.48 -15.21
N PRO A 217 -1.23 30.78 -16.51
CA PRO A 217 -2.32 30.64 -17.47
C PRO A 217 -2.67 29.19 -17.82
N THR A 218 -1.74 28.24 -17.68
CA THR A 218 -1.96 26.84 -18.00
C THR A 218 -1.37 25.89 -16.95
N VAL A 219 -1.94 24.71 -16.83
CA VAL A 219 -1.45 23.62 -15.97
C VAL A 219 -0.04 23.20 -16.39
N ALA A 220 0.28 23.23 -17.68
CA ALA A 220 1.61 22.94 -18.19
C ALA A 220 2.68 23.88 -17.61
N LEU A 221 2.39 25.19 -17.54
CA LEU A 221 3.30 26.17 -16.94
C LEU A 221 3.38 26.01 -15.42
N PHE A 222 2.27 25.66 -14.76
CA PHE A 222 2.31 25.32 -13.33
C PHE A 222 3.22 24.11 -13.09
N MET A 223 3.14 23.07 -13.93
CA MET A 223 4.00 21.90 -13.83
C MET A 223 5.46 22.23 -14.14
N PHE A 224 5.73 23.17 -15.04
CA PHE A 224 7.08 23.70 -15.26
C PHE A 224 7.62 24.38 -13.99
N VAL A 225 6.85 25.28 -13.37
CA VAL A 225 7.21 25.92 -12.09
C VAL A 225 7.43 24.87 -11.01
N PHE A 226 6.56 23.86 -10.91
CA PHE A 226 6.68 22.74 -9.99
C PHE A 226 8.04 22.04 -10.13
N ARG A 227 8.48 21.70 -11.35
CA ARG A 227 9.77 21.04 -11.59
C ARG A 227 10.97 21.90 -11.18
N LEU A 228 10.87 23.22 -11.22
CA LEU A 228 11.96 24.12 -10.79
C LEU A 228 12.18 24.12 -9.27
N VAL A 229 11.15 23.76 -8.50
CA VAL A 229 11.11 23.90 -7.03
C VAL A 229 10.91 22.58 -6.28
N SER A 230 10.46 21.51 -6.95
CA SER A 230 10.06 20.25 -6.31
C SER A 230 11.15 19.66 -5.42
N ASP A 231 12.39 19.69 -5.90
CA ASP A 231 13.54 19.07 -5.22
C ASP A 231 13.88 19.74 -3.89
N PHE A 232 13.39 20.97 -3.67
CA PHE A 232 13.65 21.77 -2.47
C PHE A 232 12.49 21.69 -1.46
N ILE A 233 11.38 21.05 -1.82
CA ILE A 233 10.18 20.99 -0.98
C ILE A 233 10.00 19.55 -0.51
N ALA A 234 10.16 19.30 0.79
CA ALA A 234 9.91 17.96 1.32
C ALA A 234 8.40 17.62 1.31
N PRO A 235 8.00 16.40 0.90
CA PRO A 235 6.62 15.94 1.00
C PRO A 235 6.16 15.92 2.46
N LEU A 236 4.88 16.19 2.70
CA LEU A 236 4.26 16.07 4.02
C LEU A 236 3.34 14.85 4.03
N LYS A 237 3.19 14.22 5.21
CA LYS A 237 2.27 13.08 5.38
C LYS A 237 0.85 13.39 4.94
N SER A 238 0.40 14.63 5.14
CA SER A 238 -0.96 15.09 4.85
C SER A 238 -1.11 15.80 3.50
N MET A 239 -0.02 16.07 2.76
CA MET A 239 -0.08 16.92 1.57
C MET A 239 1.10 16.71 0.62
N CYS A 240 0.80 16.44 -0.66
CA CYS A 240 1.81 16.29 -1.70
C CYS A 240 2.50 17.63 -2.02
N GLN A 241 3.68 17.59 -2.67
CA GLN A 241 4.44 18.81 -2.98
C GLN A 241 3.68 19.74 -3.94
N GLN A 242 2.92 19.18 -4.89
CA GLN A 242 2.14 19.97 -5.85
C GLN A 242 1.08 20.80 -5.14
N ASP A 243 0.35 20.21 -4.20
CA ASP A 243 -0.67 20.90 -3.40
C ASP A 243 -0.06 21.97 -2.48
N GLN A 244 1.14 21.74 -1.95
CA GLN A 244 1.84 22.75 -1.15
C GLN A 244 2.18 24.01 -1.97
N ILE A 245 2.64 23.82 -3.21
CA ILE A 245 2.94 24.92 -4.12
C ILE A 245 1.64 25.60 -4.55
N LEU A 246 0.61 24.82 -4.93
CA LEU A 246 -0.71 25.35 -5.29
C LEU A 246 -1.28 26.21 -4.16
N MET A 247 -1.29 25.71 -2.92
CA MET A 247 -1.76 26.43 -1.75
C MET A 247 -0.99 27.73 -1.52
N THR A 248 0.34 27.71 -1.70
CA THR A 248 1.19 28.89 -1.55
C THR A 248 0.91 29.92 -2.63
N LEU A 249 0.76 29.50 -3.89
CA LEU A 249 0.42 30.40 -5.00
C LEU A 249 -1.00 30.97 -4.85
N MET A 250 -1.96 30.17 -4.39
CA MET A 250 -3.32 30.63 -4.04
C MET A 250 -3.29 31.73 -2.98
N LYS A 251 -2.49 31.54 -1.92
CA LYS A 251 -2.29 32.54 -0.87
C LYS A 251 -1.78 33.86 -1.46
N LEU A 252 -0.74 33.80 -2.28
CA LEU A 252 -0.10 34.98 -2.87
C LEU A 252 -0.99 35.70 -3.88
N ARG A 253 -1.77 34.95 -4.68
CA ARG A 253 -2.62 35.52 -5.72
C ARG A 253 -3.92 36.10 -5.18
N LEU A 254 -4.60 35.35 -4.31
CA LEU A 254 -5.97 35.64 -3.86
C LEU A 254 -6.03 36.29 -2.47
N GLY A 255 -4.92 36.32 -1.72
CA GLY A 255 -4.89 36.90 -0.37
C GLY A 255 -5.72 36.15 0.67
N LEU A 256 -6.03 34.86 0.43
CA LEU A 256 -6.91 34.05 1.29
C LEU A 256 -6.39 33.96 2.74
N LYS A 257 -7.29 33.86 3.73
CA LYS A 257 -6.90 33.63 5.12
C LYS A 257 -6.37 32.21 5.29
N ASN A 258 -5.56 31.98 6.33
CA ASN A 258 -5.08 30.62 6.63
C ASN A 258 -6.22 29.66 6.98
N ALA A 259 -7.31 30.16 7.58
CA ALA A 259 -8.50 29.38 7.86
C ALA A 259 -9.20 28.88 6.59
N ASP A 260 -9.29 29.72 5.55
CA ASP A 260 -9.93 29.33 4.28
C ASP A 260 -9.12 28.25 3.56
N LEU A 261 -7.79 28.41 3.52
CA LEU A 261 -6.90 27.42 2.94
C LEU A 261 -6.91 26.11 3.73
N ALA A 262 -7.01 26.19 5.06
CA ALA A 262 -7.13 25.02 5.93
C ALA A 262 -8.38 24.20 5.58
N LEU A 263 -9.52 24.86 5.37
CA LEU A 263 -10.76 24.21 4.93
C LEU A 263 -10.60 23.58 3.54
N ARG A 264 -10.08 24.33 2.56
CA ARG A 264 -9.95 23.88 1.16
C ARG A 264 -9.06 22.66 0.97
N PHE A 265 -7.97 22.58 1.75
CA PHE A 265 -6.98 21.50 1.68
C PHE A 265 -7.12 20.48 2.82
N SER A 266 -8.18 20.58 3.64
CA SER A 266 -8.45 19.67 4.76
C SER A 266 -7.26 19.48 5.71
N VAL A 267 -6.58 20.58 6.05
CA VAL A 267 -5.43 20.61 6.96
C VAL A 267 -5.63 21.67 8.04
N SER A 268 -4.86 21.61 9.14
CA SER A 268 -4.93 22.65 10.17
C SER A 268 -4.40 24.00 9.65
N ALA A 269 -4.91 25.12 10.17
CA ALA A 269 -4.37 26.46 9.88
C ALA A 269 -2.88 26.60 10.26
N SER A 270 -2.43 25.83 11.27
CA SER A 270 -1.02 25.74 11.63
C SER A 270 -0.18 25.08 10.54
N THR A 271 -0.71 24.03 9.89
CA THR A 271 -0.07 23.35 8.75
C THR A 271 0.04 24.31 7.57
N VAL A 272 -1.03 25.05 7.27
CA VAL A 272 -1.03 26.08 6.22
C VAL A 272 0.08 27.11 6.46
N SER A 273 0.16 27.65 7.68
CA SER A 273 1.21 28.60 8.06
C SER A 273 2.62 28.03 7.86
N LYS A 274 2.86 26.79 8.32
CA LYS A 274 4.15 26.11 8.16
C LYS A 274 4.51 25.91 6.69
N VAL A 275 3.56 25.47 5.87
CA VAL A 275 3.79 25.26 4.43
C VAL A 275 4.11 26.58 3.74
N ILE A 276 3.32 27.63 3.95
CA ILE A 276 3.53 28.94 3.31
C ILE A 276 4.90 29.52 3.69
N ASN A 277 5.23 29.54 4.98
CA ASN A 277 6.51 30.08 5.46
C ASN A 277 7.72 29.26 4.95
N ARG A 278 7.53 27.98 4.65
CA ARG A 278 8.55 27.14 4.02
C ARG A 278 8.66 27.38 2.51
N CYS A 279 7.53 27.45 1.80
CA CYS A 279 7.50 27.50 0.35
C CYS A 279 7.85 28.90 -0.22
N ILE A 280 7.46 29.99 0.43
CA ILE A 280 7.78 31.36 -0.02
C ILE A 280 9.28 31.58 -0.27
N PRO A 281 10.20 31.34 0.70
CA PRO A 281 11.62 31.58 0.47
C PRO A 281 12.20 30.67 -0.63
N ILE A 282 11.72 29.43 -0.74
CA ILE A 282 12.11 28.51 -1.81
C ILE A 282 11.70 29.07 -3.17
N LEU A 283 10.43 29.47 -3.32
CA LEU A 283 9.91 30.07 -4.56
C LEU A 283 10.69 31.33 -4.93
N ALA A 284 10.97 32.20 -3.95
CA ALA A 284 11.73 33.43 -4.18
C ALA A 284 13.14 33.13 -4.73
N VAL A 285 13.88 32.21 -4.11
CA VAL A 285 15.24 31.86 -4.56
C VAL A 285 15.24 31.16 -5.91
N ARG A 286 14.32 30.21 -6.12
CA ARG A 286 14.28 29.38 -7.33
C ARG A 286 13.70 30.11 -8.54
N LEU A 287 12.79 31.05 -8.35
CA LEU A 287 12.12 31.77 -9.43
C LEU A 287 12.68 33.18 -9.67
N LYS A 288 13.70 33.62 -8.91
CA LYS A 288 14.29 34.98 -9.04
C LYS A 288 14.73 35.31 -10.47
N PHE A 289 15.20 34.32 -11.22
CA PHE A 289 15.71 34.51 -12.58
C PHE A 289 14.59 34.85 -13.59
N LEU A 290 13.33 34.58 -13.25
CA LEU A 290 12.16 34.94 -14.05
C LEU A 290 11.74 36.41 -13.86
N ILE A 291 12.29 37.09 -12.85
CA ILE A 291 11.93 38.46 -12.52
C ILE A 291 12.98 39.40 -13.11
N HIS A 292 12.62 40.11 -14.18
CA HIS A 292 13.43 41.21 -14.68
C HIS A 292 13.21 42.46 -13.83
N TRP A 293 14.24 42.87 -13.10
CA TRP A 293 14.24 44.13 -12.36
C TRP A 293 14.83 45.24 -13.24
N PRO A 294 14.02 46.23 -13.68
CA PRO A 294 14.51 47.32 -14.51
C PRO A 294 15.51 48.20 -13.75
N SER A 295 16.46 48.80 -14.47
CA SER A 295 17.46 49.69 -13.87
C SER A 295 16.81 50.91 -13.21
N LYS A 296 17.50 51.52 -12.23
CA LYS A 296 17.02 52.74 -11.55
C LYS A 296 16.73 53.87 -12.55
N GLU A 297 17.55 53.99 -13.58
CA GLU A 297 17.39 54.98 -14.65
C GLU A 297 16.12 54.71 -15.47
N THR A 298 15.88 53.44 -15.82
CA THR A 298 14.70 53.00 -16.55
C THR A 298 13.42 53.28 -15.77
N VAL A 299 13.44 53.00 -14.46
CA VAL A 299 12.32 53.31 -13.55
C VAL A 299 12.08 54.81 -13.47
N LYS A 300 13.13 55.64 -13.31
CA LYS A 300 13.01 57.11 -13.25
C LYS A 300 12.43 57.71 -14.53
N ARG A 301 12.85 57.24 -15.71
CA ARG A 301 12.32 57.71 -17.01
C ARG A 301 10.83 57.41 -17.16
N ASN A 302 10.40 56.21 -16.75
CA ASN A 302 9.02 55.75 -16.88
C ASN A 302 8.13 56.12 -15.67
N LEU A 303 8.66 56.84 -14.69
CA LEU A 303 7.92 57.20 -13.48
C LEU A 303 6.74 58.13 -13.85
N PRO A 304 5.49 57.81 -13.46
CA PRO A 304 4.35 58.67 -13.74
C PRO A 304 4.55 60.07 -13.13
N LYS A 305 4.03 61.12 -13.80
CA LYS A 305 4.27 62.52 -13.43
C LYS A 305 3.99 62.82 -11.94
N LYS A 306 2.97 62.17 -11.35
CA LYS A 306 2.59 62.31 -9.92
C LYS A 306 3.67 61.82 -8.93
N PHE A 307 4.59 60.94 -9.36
CA PHE A 307 5.63 60.37 -8.50
C PHE A 307 7.02 61.01 -8.70
N ARG A 308 7.20 61.85 -9.73
CA ARG A 308 8.51 62.48 -10.03
C ARG A 308 8.97 63.51 -8.98
N LYS A 309 8.06 64.01 -8.14
CA LYS A 309 8.33 65.14 -7.22
C LYS A 309 8.53 64.77 -5.75
N LYS A 310 8.37 63.52 -5.33
CA LYS A 310 8.72 63.13 -3.96
C LYS A 310 10.19 62.74 -3.92
N LYS A 311 11.05 63.64 -3.41
CA LYS A 311 12.34 63.23 -2.85
C LYS A 311 12.03 62.11 -1.85
N ILE A 312 12.40 60.88 -2.18
CA ILE A 312 12.40 59.79 -1.21
C ILE A 312 13.42 60.23 -0.17
N LEU A 313 12.93 60.75 0.96
CA LEU A 313 13.74 60.91 2.16
C LEU A 313 14.31 59.52 2.45
N LYS A 314 15.63 59.40 2.37
CA LYS A 314 16.34 58.18 2.75
C LYS A 314 16.00 57.93 4.22
N LEU A 315 15.26 56.84 4.47
CA LEU A 315 15.22 56.18 5.77
C LEU A 315 16.40 55.21 5.83
#